data_AF-A0A8T4S0V8-F1
#
_entry.id   AF-A0A8T4S0V8-F1
#
_cell.length_a   1.000
_cell.length_b   1.000
_cell.length_c   1.000
_cell.angle_alpha   90.00
_cell.angle_beta   90.00
_cell.angle_gamma   90.00
#
_symmetry.space_group_name_H-M   'P 1'
#
loop_
_entity.id
_entity.type
_entity.pdbx_description
1 polymer ?
#
loop_
_entity_poly.entity_id
_entity_poly.type
_entity_poly.pdbx_seq_one_letter_code
_entity_poly.pdbx_strand_id
1 'polypeptide(L)'
;MAKKIFDVLKTGSNIFVANGAEAGQRLNHLVVHVIPRFENDNINLTWQGKKIDDKEMGEMQKKLRIEVEKPKVKEYNPEERKNEENKLMKMYERWNKRVPL
;
A
#
# COMPACT_ATOMS: atom_id res chain seq x y z
N MET A 1 6.33 -9.73 -8.18
CA MET A 1 7.41 -9.80 -7.18
C MET A 1 7.54 -11.19 -6.57
N ALA A 2 6.47 -11.75 -5.99
CA ALA A 2 6.47 -13.10 -5.41
C ALA A 2 6.97 -14.20 -6.38
N LYS A 3 6.55 -14.17 -7.65
CA LYS A 3 7.01 -15.13 -8.68
C LYS A 3 8.54 -15.16 -8.82
N LYS A 4 9.20 -14.00 -8.83
CA LYS A 4 10.66 -13.92 -8.99
C LYS A 4 11.41 -14.44 -7.77
N ILE A 5 10.89 -14.22 -6.57
CA ILE A 5 11.45 -14.77 -5.33
C ILE A 5 11.39 -16.30 -5.37
N PHE A 6 10.24 -16.86 -5.76
CA PHE A 6 10.07 -18.30 -5.94
C PHE A 6 10.99 -18.86 -7.04
N ASP A 7 11.11 -18.16 -8.17
CA ASP A 7 11.98 -18.57 -9.28
C ASP A 7 13.45 -18.71 -8.87
N VAL A 8 13.92 -17.89 -7.91
CA VAL A 8 15.31 -17.90 -7.41
C VAL A 8 15.48 -18.93 -6.28
N LEU A 9 14.59 -18.91 -5.28
CA LEU A 9 14.71 -19.76 -4.09
C LEU A 9 14.30 -21.21 -4.35
N LYS A 10 13.53 -21.47 -5.42
CA LYS A 10 12.98 -22.79 -5.79
C LYS A 10 12.18 -23.49 -4.68
N THR A 11 11.69 -22.72 -3.71
CA THR A 11 10.88 -23.22 -2.60
C THR A 11 9.86 -22.16 -2.15
N GLY A 12 8.89 -22.58 -1.34
CA GLY A 12 7.95 -21.67 -0.68
C GLY A 12 8.67 -20.69 0.24
N SER A 13 8.08 -19.52 0.48
CA SER A 13 8.68 -18.52 1.36
C SER A 13 7.63 -17.77 2.16
N ASN A 14 7.94 -17.42 3.40
CA ASN A 14 7.13 -16.53 4.22
C ASN A 14 7.69 -15.10 4.15
N ILE A 15 6.79 -14.12 4.08
CA ILE A 15 7.14 -12.70 4.20
C ILE A 15 6.70 -12.26 5.60
N PHE A 16 7.64 -11.74 6.39
CA PHE A 16 7.39 -11.30 7.76
C PHE A 16 7.87 -9.86 7.94
N VAL A 17 7.03 -9.06 8.59
CA VAL A 17 7.32 -7.67 8.97
C VAL A 17 6.93 -7.51 10.43
N ALA A 18 7.91 -7.16 11.26
CA ALA A 18 7.68 -6.83 12.66
C ALA A 18 7.52 -5.31 12.80
N ASN A 19 6.41 -4.88 13.41
CA ASN A 19 6.12 -3.48 13.70
C ASN A 19 6.00 -3.30 15.22
N GLY A 20 6.93 -2.57 15.82
CA GLY A 20 7.04 -2.39 17.27
C GLY A 20 7.95 -3.41 17.94
N ALA A 21 8.50 -3.03 19.10
CA ALA A 21 9.40 -3.88 19.88
C ALA A 21 8.71 -5.16 20.36
N GLU A 22 7.43 -5.07 20.72
CA GLU A 22 6.58 -6.17 21.19
C GLU A 22 6.35 -7.22 20.09
N ALA A 23 6.36 -6.79 18.82
CA ALA A 23 6.29 -7.68 17.66
C ALA A 23 7.66 -8.26 17.27
N GLY A 24 8.73 -7.94 18.01
CA GLY A 24 10.10 -8.41 17.76
C GLY A 24 10.93 -7.51 16.84
N GLN A 25 10.50 -6.27 16.55
CA GLN A 25 11.28 -5.34 15.74
C GLN A 25 12.54 -4.88 16.51
N ARG A 26 13.71 -5.00 15.87
CA ARG A 26 15.00 -4.60 16.46
C ARG A 26 15.56 -3.28 15.94
N LEU A 27 15.20 -2.91 14.72
CA LEU A 27 15.69 -1.71 14.03
C LEU A 27 14.51 -0.82 13.69
N ASN A 28 14.63 0.48 13.94
CA ASN A 28 13.61 1.47 13.58
C ASN A 28 13.67 1.85 12.09
N HIS A 29 13.70 0.83 11.24
CA HIS A 29 13.58 0.92 9.80
C HIS A 29 12.62 -0.17 9.31
N LEU A 30 12.00 0.04 8.16
CA LEU A 30 11.23 -0.99 7.50
C LEU A 30 12.17 -2.12 7.08
N VAL A 31 12.03 -3.26 7.75
CA VAL A 31 12.74 -4.49 7.40
C VAL A 31 11.72 -5.54 6.98
N VAL A 32 11.91 -6.06 5.77
CA VAL A 32 11.09 -7.15 5.23
C VAL A 32 11.91 -8.43 5.29
N HIS A 33 11.49 -9.38 6.12
CA HIS A 33 12.10 -10.69 6.18
C HIS A 33 11.48 -11.60 5.13
N VAL A 34 12.32 -12.17 4.26
CA VAL A 34 11.93 -13.22 3.32
C VAL A 34 12.55 -14.52 3.81
N ILE A 35 11.71 -15.43 4.30
CA ILE A 35 12.14 -16.68 4.95
C ILE A 35 11.83 -17.84 4.00
N PRO A 36 12.84 -18.45 3.35
CA PRO A 36 12.62 -19.68 2.58
C PRO A 36 12.16 -20.81 3.52
N ARG A 37 11.20 -21.61 3.06
CA ARG A 37 10.64 -22.75 3.79
C ARG A 37 11.13 -24.04 3.16
N PHE A 38 11.42 -25.04 3.97
CA PHE A 38 11.80 -26.37 3.48
C PHE A 38 10.96 -27.43 4.19
N GLU A 39 10.87 -28.63 3.60
CA GLU A 39 10.20 -29.75 4.27
C GLU A 39 10.87 -30.02 5.61
N ASN A 40 10.06 -30.11 6.67
CA ASN A 40 10.51 -30.39 8.04
C ASN A 40 11.50 -29.37 8.61
N ASP A 41 11.41 -28.09 8.22
CA ASP A 41 12.30 -27.02 8.73
C ASP A 41 12.09 -26.61 10.20
N ASN A 42 11.10 -27.22 10.88
CA ASN A 42 10.75 -26.96 12.29
C ASN A 42 10.45 -25.49 12.64
N ILE A 43 10.23 -24.63 11.64
CA ILE A 43 9.87 -23.23 11.88
C ILE A 43 8.37 -23.15 12.16
N ASN A 44 8.03 -22.88 13.42
CA ASN A 44 6.64 -22.77 13.85
C ASN A 44 6.16 -21.30 13.80
N LEU A 45 5.37 -20.98 12.79
CA LEU A 45 4.68 -19.69 12.63
C LEU A 45 3.16 -19.84 12.81
N THR A 46 2.72 -20.81 13.62
CA THR A 46 1.29 -21.02 13.85
C THR A 46 0.69 -19.90 14.70
N TRP A 47 -0.43 -19.37 14.22
CA TRP A 47 -1.27 -18.44 14.96
C TRP A 47 -2.20 -19.23 15.88
N GLN A 48 -2.16 -18.94 17.19
CA GLN A 48 -3.13 -19.48 18.14
C GLN A 48 -4.39 -18.63 18.13
N GLY A 49 -5.33 -18.99 17.25
CA GLY A 49 -6.62 -18.33 17.16
C GLY A 49 -7.41 -18.43 18.47
N LYS A 50 -7.98 -17.30 18.91
CA LYS A 50 -8.96 -17.28 20.00
C LYS A 50 -10.36 -17.48 19.40
N LYS A 51 -11.21 -18.22 20.09
CA LYS A 51 -12.65 -18.27 19.78
C LYS A 51 -13.28 -16.94 20.18
N ILE A 52 -14.17 -16.44 19.33
CA ILE A 52 -14.89 -15.19 19.51
C ILE A 52 -16.36 -15.44 19.23
N ASP A 53 -17.25 -14.78 19.97
CA ASP A 53 -18.69 -14.85 19.73
C ASP A 53 -19.11 -13.98 18.54
N ASP A 54 -20.22 -14.34 17.89
CA ASP A 54 -20.74 -13.60 16.73
C ASP A 54 -21.07 -12.13 17.07
N LYS A 55 -21.49 -11.84 18.31
CA LYS A 55 -21.74 -10.46 18.76
C LYS A 55 -20.45 -9.66 18.80
N GLU A 56 -19.40 -10.20 19.41
CA GLU A 56 -18.09 -9.54 19.54
C GLU A 56 -17.45 -9.34 18.16
N MET A 57 -17.61 -10.30 17.25
CA MET A 57 -17.20 -10.17 15.86
C MET A 57 -17.89 -8.98 15.18
N GLY A 58 -19.21 -8.84 15.35
CA GLY A 58 -19.98 -7.71 14.81
C GLY A 58 -19.54 -6.35 15.35
N GLU A 59 -19.17 -6.27 16.63
CA GLU A 59 -18.62 -5.06 17.23
C GLU A 59 -17.24 -4.71 16.69
N MET A 60 -16.35 -5.69 16.54
CA MET A 60 -15.02 -5.49 15.94
C MET A 60 -15.12 -5.00 14.50
N GLN A 61 -16.01 -5.61 13.70
CA GLN A 61 -16.26 -5.18 12.32
C GLN A 61 -16.68 -3.71 12.25
N LYS A 62 -17.59 -3.27 13.13
CA LYS A 62 -18.02 -1.87 13.18
C LYS A 62 -16.86 -0.92 13.48
N LYS A 63 -15.98 -1.28 14.43
CA LYS A 63 -14.79 -0.48 14.79
C LYS A 63 -13.74 -0.42 13.68
N LEU A 64 -13.56 -1.52 12.94
CA LEU A 64 -12.60 -1.62 11.84
C LEU A 64 -13.09 -1.01 10.53
N ARG A 65 -14.39 -0.70 10.43
CA ARG A 65 -14.97 -0.08 9.24
C ARG A 65 -14.40 1.34 9.11
N ILE A 66 -13.35 1.46 8.31
CA ILE A 66 -12.82 2.74 7.88
C ILE A 66 -13.88 3.34 6.96
N GLU A 67 -14.48 4.45 7.38
CA GLU A 67 -15.25 5.29 6.48
C GLU A 67 -14.28 5.90 5.49
N VAL A 68 -14.16 5.27 4.33
CA VAL A 68 -13.46 5.86 3.20
C VAL A 68 -14.33 7.03 2.75
N GLU A 69 -13.96 8.24 3.15
CA GLU A 69 -14.42 9.43 2.46
C GLU A 69 -14.09 9.23 0.99
N LYS A 70 -15.12 8.95 0.17
CA LYS A 70 -14.94 8.94 -1.27
C LYS A 70 -14.35 10.29 -1.61
N PRO A 71 -13.19 10.35 -2.31
CA PRO A 71 -12.67 11.63 -2.73
C PRO A 71 -13.80 12.34 -3.46
N LYS A 72 -14.14 13.56 -3.03
CA LYS A 72 -15.12 14.39 -3.72
C LYS A 72 -14.59 14.55 -5.15
N VAL A 73 -15.14 13.78 -6.08
CA VAL A 73 -14.83 13.93 -7.49
C VAL A 73 -15.32 15.33 -7.82
N LYS A 74 -14.39 16.26 -8.07
CA LYS A 74 -14.77 17.61 -8.52
C LYS A 74 -15.65 17.41 -9.75
N GLU A 75 -16.85 17.97 -9.70
CA GLU A 75 -17.80 17.88 -10.79
C GLU A 75 -17.14 18.44 -12.05
N TYR A 76 -17.16 17.65 -13.12
CA TYR A 76 -16.42 17.96 -14.32
C TYR A 76 -17.12 19.10 -15.10
N ASN A 77 -16.57 20.31 -15.09
CA ASN A 77 -17.03 21.42 -15.92
C ASN A 77 -16.18 21.54 -17.21
N PRO A 78 -16.73 21.24 -18.41
CA PRO A 78 -16.00 21.33 -19.67
C PRO A 78 -15.47 22.73 -20.01
N GLU A 79 -16.13 23.79 -19.54
CA GLU A 79 -15.74 25.17 -19.84
C GLU A 79 -14.54 25.63 -19.02
N GLU A 80 -14.49 25.25 -17.74
CA GLU A 80 -13.33 25.51 -16.88
C GLU A 80 -12.06 24.86 -17.42
N ARG A 81 -12.17 23.61 -17.92
CA ARG A 81 -11.03 22.90 -18.54
C ARG A 81 -10.49 23.64 -19.75
N LYS A 82 -11.37 24.07 -20.66
CA LYS A 82 -10.98 24.85 -21.85
C LYS A 82 -10.31 26.16 -21.46
N ASN A 83 -10.81 26.84 -20.42
CA ASN A 83 -10.22 28.09 -19.94
C ASN A 83 -8.83 27.88 -19.33
N GLU A 84 -8.62 26.81 -18.58
CA GLU A 84 -7.31 26.42 -18.03
C GLU A 84 -6.32 26.03 -19.14
N GLU A 85 -6.76 25.22 -20.10
CA GLU A 85 -5.97 24.82 -21.27
C GLU A 85 -5.55 26.05 -22.09
N ASN A 86 -6.49 26.96 -22.37
CA ASN A 86 -6.20 28.21 -23.07
C ASN A 86 -5.22 29.10 -22.30
N LYS A 87 -5.32 29.14 -20.96
CA LYS A 87 -4.39 29.90 -20.12
C LYS A 87 -2.99 29.28 -20.11
N LEU A 88 -2.90 27.96 -20.05
CA LEU A 88 -1.64 27.21 -20.15
C LEU A 88 -0.98 27.40 -21.51
N MET A 89 -1.74 27.34 -22.60
CA MET A 89 -1.22 27.58 -23.95
C MET A 89 -0.67 28.99 -24.10
N LYS A 90 -1.39 30.01 -23.61
CA LYS A 90 -0.88 31.39 -23.58
C LYS A 90 0.40 31.53 -22.75
N MET A 91 0.51 30.79 -21.64
CA MET A 91 1.70 30.79 -20.80
C MET A 91 2.89 30.13 -21.51
N TYR A 92 2.68 28.98 -22.16
CA TYR A 92 3.68 28.27 -22.96
C TYR A 92 4.19 29.12 -24.12
N GLU A 93 3.28 29.76 -24.87
CA GLU A 93 3.65 30.69 -25.95
C GLU A 93 4.49 31.87 -25.42
N ARG A 94 4.11 32.43 -24.26
CA ARG A 94 4.87 33.50 -23.61
C ARG A 94 6.25 33.02 -23.16
N TRP A 95 6.37 31.79 -22.69
CA TRP A 95 7.63 31.18 -22.28
C TRP A 95 8.56 30.95 -23.48
N ASN A 96 8.04 30.35 -24.56
CA ASN A 96 8.80 30.11 -25.78
C ASN A 96 9.31 31.40 -26.44
N LYS A 97 8.56 32.50 -26.34
CA LYS A 97 9.01 33.83 -26.80
C LYS A 97 10.10 34.47 -25.94
N ARG A 98 10.34 33.96 -24.72
CA ARG A 98 11.35 34.46 -23.78
C ARG A 98 12.64 33.66 -23.80
N VAL A 99 12.66 32.52 -24.50
CA VAL A 99 13.88 31.72 -24.66
C VAL A 99 14.73 32.42 -25.74
N PRO A 100 15.97 32.85 -25.44
CA PRO A 100 16.89 33.30 -26.47
C PRO A 100 17.27 32.12 -27.35
N LEU A 101 17.29 32.32 -28.68
CA LEU A 101 17.82 31.36 -29.66
C LEU A 101 19.30 31.08 -29.40
#